data_AF-A0A7X8DS80-F1
#
_entry.id   AF-A0A7X8DS80-F1
#
_cell.length_a   1.000
_cell.length_b   1.000
_cell.length_c   1.000
_cell.angle_alpha   90.00
_cell.angle_beta   90.00
_cell.angle_gamma   90.00
#
_symmetry.space_group_name_H-M   'P 1'
#
loop_
_entity.id
_entity.type
_entity.pdbx_description
1 polymer ?
#
loop_
_entity_poly.entity_id
_entity_poly.type
_entity_poly.pdbx_seq_one_letter_code
_entity_poly.pdbx_strand_id
1 'polypeptide(L)'
;TVCGFAIAALLNLIHVRRYTHFKIDIKALVLKPAIAVTIMGIVVKQAFALLDYLLSFVTAYHYILSTFLAVLVGIIAYFLLLFITREIKYNDLLMIPVVGGKIARILKKIGLVRE
;
A
#
# COMPACT_ATOMS: atom_id res chain seq x y z
N THR A 1 -5.18 -2.69 -22.76
CA THR A 1 -6.07 -2.18 -21.69
C THR A 1 -5.35 -1.25 -20.73
N VAL A 2 -4.22 -1.64 -20.13
CA VAL A 2 -3.48 -0.81 -19.15
C VAL A 2 -3.08 0.57 -19.68
N CYS A 3 -2.48 0.65 -20.87
CA CYS A 3 -2.11 1.94 -21.47
C CYS A 3 -3.33 2.84 -21.74
N GLY A 4 -4.48 2.24 -22.10
CA GLY A 4 -5.73 2.98 -22.30
C GLY A 4 -6.25 3.60 -21.01
N PHE A 5 -6.23 2.85 -19.90
CA PHE A 5 -6.57 3.39 -18.58
C PHE A 5 -5.61 4.49 -18.13
N ALA A 6 -4.31 4.34 -18.40
CA ALA A 6 -3.33 5.37 -18.09
C ALA A 6 -3.62 6.67 -18.85
N ILE A 7 -3.87 6.60 -20.15
CA ILE A 7 -4.20 7.77 -20.98
C ILE A 7 -5.51 8.43 -20.46
N ALA A 8 -6.54 7.63 -20.19
CA ALA A 8 -7.81 8.13 -19.67
C ALA A 8 -7.67 8.82 -18.30
N ALA A 9 -6.91 8.22 -17.37
CA ALA A 9 -6.65 8.78 -16.06
C ALA A 9 -5.87 10.10 -16.14
N LEU A 10 -4.86 10.17 -17.02
CA LEU A 10 -4.08 11.39 -17.25
C LEU A 10 -4.94 12.52 -17.83
N LEU A 11 -5.77 12.21 -18.84
CA LEU A 11 -6.69 13.20 -19.41
C LEU A 11 -7.68 13.71 -18.36
N ASN A 12 -8.23 12.81 -17.54
CA ASN A 12 -9.15 13.18 -16.46
C ASN A 12 -8.46 14.09 -15.44
N LEU A 13 -7.24 13.76 -15.03
CA LEU A 13 -6.47 14.58 -14.09
C LEU A 13 -6.19 15.99 -14.64
N ILE A 14 -5.88 16.11 -15.94
CA ILE A 14 -5.67 17.40 -16.62
C ILE A 14 -6.97 18.22 -16.63
N HIS A 15 -8.11 17.59 -16.94
CA HIS A 15 -9.41 18.28 -16.93
C HIS A 15 -9.75 18.77 -15.52
N VAL A 16 -9.64 17.93 -14.50
CA VAL A 16 -9.87 18.33 -13.10
C VAL A 16 -9.00 19.53 -12.72
N ARG A 17 -7.70 19.49 -13.05
CA ARG A 17 -6.79 20.63 -12.79
C ARG A 17 -7.28 21.93 -13.42
N ARG A 18 -7.83 21.86 -14.64
CA ARG A 18 -8.31 23.03 -15.39
C ARG A 18 -9.58 23.64 -14.78
N TYR A 19 -10.51 22.83 -14.28
CA TYR A 19 -11.81 23.31 -13.80
C TYR A 19 -11.84 23.65 -12.29
N THR A 20 -10.99 23.02 -11.47
CA THR A 20 -11.04 23.18 -10.01
C THR A 20 -9.82 23.89 -9.42
N HIS A 21 -8.86 24.34 -10.23
CA HIS A 21 -7.55 24.88 -9.80
C HIS A 21 -6.83 23.99 -8.77
N PHE A 22 -7.08 22.67 -8.82
CA PHE A 22 -6.51 21.71 -7.90
C PHE A 22 -4.98 21.66 -8.02
N LYS A 23 -4.29 21.79 -6.88
CA LYS A 23 -2.83 21.63 -6.81
C LYS A 23 -2.50 20.14 -6.86
N ILE A 24 -2.07 19.65 -8.03
CA ILE A 24 -1.59 18.28 -8.16
C ILE A 24 -0.27 18.15 -7.39
N ASP A 25 -0.32 17.48 -6.25
CA ASP A 25 0.88 17.10 -5.51
C ASP A 25 1.44 15.78 -6.06
N ILE A 26 2.34 15.90 -7.05
CA ILE A 26 3.01 14.76 -7.67
C ILE A 26 3.79 13.93 -6.64
N LYS A 27 4.30 14.56 -5.57
CA LYS A 27 5.02 13.83 -4.52
C LYS A 27 4.07 12.91 -3.78
N ALA A 28 2.89 13.40 -3.42
CA ALA A 28 1.88 12.60 -2.73
C ALA A 28 1.24 11.54 -3.64
N LEU A 29 1.01 11.86 -4.92
CA LEU A 29 0.27 10.99 -5.85
C LEU A 29 1.12 9.89 -6.49
N VAL A 30 2.42 10.15 -6.73
CA VAL A 30 3.28 9.22 -7.50
C VAL A 30 4.50 8.82 -6.68
N LEU A 31 5.21 9.79 -6.10
CA LEU A 31 6.49 9.50 -5.46
C LEU A 31 6.33 8.67 -4.19
N LYS A 32 5.39 9.01 -3.31
CA LYS A 32 5.15 8.24 -2.08
C LYS A 32 4.66 6.81 -2.37
N PRO A 33 3.65 6.57 -3.24
CA PRO A 33 3.26 5.21 -3.59
C PRO A 33 4.39 4.43 -4.26
N ALA A 34 5.17 5.06 -5.15
CA ALA A 34 6.28 4.39 -5.82
C ALA A 34 7.35 3.92 -4.83
N ILE A 35 7.72 4.76 -3.86
CA ILE A 35 8.68 4.39 -2.81
C ILE A 35 8.10 3.26 -1.95
N ALA A 36 6.83 3.36 -1.54
CA ALA A 36 6.18 2.32 -0.74
C ALA A 36 6.16 0.96 -1.47
N VAL A 37 5.74 0.92 -2.74
CA VAL A 37 5.71 -0.33 -3.52
C VAL A 37 7.11 -0.88 -3.77
N THR A 38 8.11 0.00 -3.96
CA THR A 38 9.51 -0.42 -4.10
C THR A 38 10.03 -1.11 -2.84
N ILE A 39 9.82 -0.48 -1.66
CA ILE A 39 10.24 -1.06 -0.37
C ILE A 39 9.49 -2.37 -0.12
N MET A 40 8.18 -2.40 -0.36
CA MET A 40 7.37 -3.62 -0.25
C MET A 40 7.93 -4.75 -1.14
N GLY A 41 8.25 -4.44 -2.39
CA GLY A 41 8.82 -5.43 -3.33
C GLY A 41 10.14 -6.02 -2.82
N ILE A 42 11.01 -5.20 -2.24
CA ILE A 42 12.28 -5.65 -1.64
C ILE A 42 11.99 -6.55 -0.42
N VAL A 43 11.09 -6.13 0.47
CA VAL A 43 10.72 -6.89 1.68
C VAL A 43 10.14 -8.25 1.30
N VAL A 44 9.20 -8.30 0.35
CA VAL A 44 8.56 -9.55 -0.10
C VAL A 44 9.57 -10.47 -0.76
N LYS A 45 10.48 -9.94 -1.60
CA LYS A 45 11.52 -10.76 -2.24
C LYS A 45 12.44 -11.40 -1.21
N GLN A 46 12.88 -10.63 -0.20
CA GLN A 46 13.73 -11.17 0.85
C GLN A 46 12.99 -12.15 1.75
N ALA A 47 11.73 -11.85 2.10
CA ALA A 47 10.89 -12.76 2.87
C ALA A 47 10.71 -14.08 2.12
N PHE A 48 10.34 -14.04 0.83
CA PHE A 48 10.21 -15.25 0.03
C PHE A 48 11.51 -16.07 0.00
N ALA A 49 12.66 -15.44 -0.25
CA ALA A 49 13.94 -16.15 -0.29
C ALA A 49 14.29 -16.82 1.06
N LEU A 50 14.04 -16.15 2.19
CA LEU A 50 14.27 -16.70 3.52
C LEU A 50 13.30 -17.84 3.84
N LEU A 51 12.02 -17.67 3.53
CA LEU A 51 11.00 -18.68 3.78
C LEU A 51 11.21 -19.92 2.91
N ASP A 52 11.56 -19.72 1.65
CA ASP A 52 11.84 -20.80 0.70
C ASP A 52 13.04 -21.63 1.20
N TYR A 53 14.15 -20.97 1.53
CA TYR A 53 15.33 -21.62 2.08
C TYR A 53 15.02 -22.43 3.36
N LEU A 54 14.27 -21.86 4.29
CA LEU A 54 13.93 -22.54 5.55
C LEU A 54 12.99 -23.74 5.34
N LEU A 55 11.98 -23.61 4.47
CA LEU A 55 11.02 -24.68 4.23
C LEU A 55 11.54 -25.78 3.30
N SER A 56 12.55 -25.51 2.46
CA SER A 56 13.20 -26.53 1.62
C SER A 56 13.77 -27.68 2.44
N PHE A 57 14.18 -27.44 3.70
CA PHE A 57 14.67 -28.49 4.59
C PHE A 57 13.57 -29.34 5.24
N VAL A 58 12.31 -28.87 5.21
CA VAL A 58 11.20 -29.47 5.96
C VAL A 58 10.23 -30.22 5.05
N THR A 59 9.90 -29.66 3.88
CA THR A 59 8.79 -30.17 3.06
C THR A 59 9.05 -30.03 1.56
N ALA A 60 8.69 -31.05 0.77
CA ALA A 60 8.76 -31.00 -0.71
C ALA A 60 7.81 -29.93 -1.35
N TYR A 61 6.78 -29.49 -0.63
CA TYR A 61 5.83 -28.45 -1.04
C TYR A 61 6.25 -27.02 -0.63
N HIS A 62 7.53 -26.80 -0.35
CA HIS A 62 8.03 -25.53 0.18
C HIS A 62 7.66 -24.31 -0.68
N TYR A 63 7.66 -24.42 -2.01
CA TYR A 63 7.35 -23.31 -2.91
C TYR A 63 5.93 -22.75 -2.71
N ILE A 64 4.92 -23.61 -2.55
CA ILE A 64 3.52 -23.19 -2.41
C ILE A 64 3.32 -22.47 -1.08
N LEU A 65 3.84 -23.05 0.01
CA LEU A 65 3.74 -22.45 1.34
C LEU A 65 4.52 -21.14 1.43
N SER A 66 5.73 -21.09 0.86
CA SER A 66 6.57 -19.89 0.86
C SER A 66 5.93 -18.76 0.06
N THR A 67 5.28 -19.07 -1.07
CA THR A 67 4.55 -18.07 -1.86
C THR A 67 3.36 -17.52 -1.06
N PHE A 68 2.58 -18.41 -0.44
CA PHE A 68 1.43 -18.00 0.36
C PHE A 68 1.83 -17.10 1.53
N LEU A 69 2.86 -17.49 2.28
CA LEU A 69 3.37 -16.71 3.40
C LEU A 69 4.01 -15.39 2.94
N ALA A 70 4.71 -15.38 1.80
CA ALA A 70 5.27 -14.15 1.24
C ALA A 70 4.19 -13.13 0.85
N VAL A 71 3.04 -13.57 0.33
CA VAL A 71 1.89 -12.70 0.07
C VAL A 71 1.35 -12.10 1.36
N LEU A 72 1.21 -12.89 2.42
CA LEU A 72 0.78 -12.37 3.73
C LEU A 72 1.74 -11.33 4.29
N VAL A 73 3.05 -11.57 4.18
CA VAL A 73 4.08 -10.59 4.56
C VAL A 73 3.95 -9.32 3.72
N GLY A 74 3.70 -9.43 2.41
CA GLY A 74 3.48 -8.29 1.54
C GLY A 74 2.29 -7.43 1.94
N ILE A 75 1.17 -8.05 2.30
CA ILE A 75 -0.03 -7.35 2.81
C ILE A 75 0.32 -6.55 4.07
N ILE A 76 1.01 -7.17 5.03
CA ILE A 76 1.39 -6.52 6.28
C ILE A 76 2.39 -5.38 6.02
N ALA A 77 3.40 -5.61 5.17
CA ALA A 77 4.42 -4.62 4.82
C ALA A 77 3.80 -3.40 4.12
N TYR A 78 2.91 -3.60 3.15
CA TYR A 78 2.21 -2.51 2.49
C TYR A 78 1.34 -1.72 3.45
N PHE A 79 0.59 -2.42 4.32
CA PHE A 79 -0.24 -1.78 5.34
C PHE A 79 0.60 -0.88 6.24
N LEU A 80 1.74 -1.37 6.75
CA LEU A 80 2.65 -0.58 7.57
C LEU A 80 3.24 0.62 6.80
N LEU A 81 3.62 0.43 5.53
CA LEU A 81 4.18 1.49 4.71
C LEU A 81 3.19 2.63 4.46
N LEU A 82 1.91 2.34 4.24
CA LEU A 82 0.86 3.36 4.10
C LEU A 82 0.76 4.28 5.33
N PHE A 83 0.97 3.74 6.53
CA PHE A 83 1.01 4.55 7.75
C PHE A 83 2.30 5.35 7.86
N ILE A 84 3.44 4.77 7.53
CA ILE A 84 4.74 5.45 7.56
C ILE A 84 4.78 6.62 6.57
N THR A 85 4.26 6.44 5.35
CA THR A 85 4.20 7.50 4.31
C THR A 85 3.17 8.59 4.63
N ARG A 86 2.39 8.40 5.71
CA ARG A 86 1.29 9.27 6.14
C ARG A 86 0.32 9.56 4.99
N GLU A 87 0.09 8.56 4.15
CA GLU A 87 -0.88 8.67 3.06
C GLU A 87 -2.31 8.67 3.59
N ILE A 88 -2.54 8.01 4.73
CA ILE A 88 -3.84 7.92 5.37
C ILE A 88 -3.86 8.81 6.61
N LYS A 89 -4.63 9.90 6.58
CA LYS A 89 -4.87 10.74 7.77
C LYS A 89 -6.06 10.21 8.57
N TYR A 90 -6.14 10.60 9.84
CA TYR A 90 -7.28 10.31 10.70
C TYR A 90 -8.60 10.80 10.07
N ASN A 91 -8.58 12.01 9.51
CA ASN A 91 -9.74 12.59 8.84
C ASN A 91 -10.17 11.79 7.60
N ASP A 92 -9.22 11.24 6.84
CA ASP A 92 -9.53 10.43 5.65
C ASP A 92 -10.21 9.10 6.06
N LEU A 93 -9.79 8.51 7.19
CA LEU A 93 -10.43 7.32 7.76
C LEU A 93 -11.84 7.61 8.28
N LEU A 94 -12.09 8.80 8.84
CA LEU A 94 -13.42 9.19 9.33
C LEU A 94 -14.43 9.41 8.19
N MET A 95 -13.97 9.71 6.98
CA MET A 95 -14.83 9.84 5.81
C MET A 95 -15.42 8.49 5.35
N ILE A 96 -14.88 7.35 5.79
CA ILE A 96 -15.38 6.03 5.44
C ILE A 96 -16.63 5.71 6.27
N PRO A 97 -17.83 5.60 5.66
CA PRO A 97 -19.05 5.31 6.40
C PRO A 97 -19.00 3.92 7.06
N VAL A 98 -19.65 3.77 8.21
CA VAL A 98 -19.82 2.53 8.99
C VAL A 98 -18.55 1.99 9.68
N VAL A 99 -17.43 1.85 8.96
CA VAL A 99 -16.23 1.16 9.48
C VAL A 99 -15.10 2.12 9.84
N GLY A 100 -15.09 3.32 9.25
CA GLY A 100 -14.05 4.33 9.41
C GLY A 100 -13.77 4.70 10.86
N GLY A 101 -14.80 5.00 11.65
CA GLY A 101 -14.66 5.38 13.06
C GLY A 101 -14.17 4.27 14.00
N LYS A 102 -14.33 2.99 13.64
CA LYS A 102 -13.75 1.87 14.41
C LYS A 102 -12.28 1.71 14.07
N ILE A 103 -11.95 1.70 12.77
CA ILE A 103 -10.58 1.57 12.27
C ILE A 103 -9.71 2.75 12.74
N ALA A 104 -10.23 3.97 12.64
CA ALA A 104 -9.53 5.19 13.08
C ALA A 104 -9.18 5.16 14.58
N ARG A 105 -10.07 4.64 15.43
CA ARG A 105 -9.80 4.49 16.88
C ARG A 105 -8.74 3.43 17.18
N ILE A 106 -8.79 2.28 16.50
CA ILE A 106 -7.78 1.23 16.66
C ILE A 106 -6.40 1.76 16.25
N LEU A 107 -6.32 2.42 15.10
CA LEU A 107 -5.08 2.99 14.57
C LEU A 107 -4.52 4.14 15.42
N LYS A 108 -5.39 4.98 16.00
CA LYS A 108 -5.01 5.99 17.00
C LYS A 108 -4.39 5.34 18.24
N LYS A 109 -4.97 4.23 18.72
CA LYS A 109 -4.51 3.54 19.93
C LYS A 109 -3.13 2.89 19.77
N ILE A 110 -2.79 2.45 18.55
CA ILE A 110 -1.47 1.88 18.22
C ILE A 110 -0.45 3.01 17.90
N GLY A 111 -0.87 4.28 17.88
CA GLY A 111 0.01 5.43 17.66
C GLY A 111 0.44 5.65 16.20
N LEU A 112 -0.12 4.91 15.24
CA LEU A 112 0.21 5.03 13.82
C LEU A 112 -0.47 6.21 13.13
N VAL A 113 -1.53 6.77 13.72
CA VAL A 113 -2.28 7.89 13.16
C VAL A 113 -2.41 8.99 14.21
N ARG A 114 -1.91 10.20 13.87
CA ARG A 114 -2.11 11.44 14.65
C ARG A 114 -3.22 12.27 14.02
N GLU A 115 -3.93 13.01 14.88
CA GLU A 115 -5.01 13.93 14.51
C GLU A 115 -4.61 14.90 13.39
#